data_AF-A0A7C3WFD0-F1
#
_entry.id   AF-A0A7C3WFD0-F1
#
_cell.length_a   1.000
_cell.length_b   1.000
_cell.length_c   1.000
_cell.angle_alpha   90.00
_cell.angle_beta   90.00
_cell.angle_gamma   90.00
#
_symmetry.space_group_name_H-M   'P 1'
#
loop_
_entity.id
_entity.type
_entity.pdbx_description
1 polymer ?
#
loop_
_entity_poly.entity_id
_entity_poly.type
_entity_poly.pdbx_seq_one_letter_code
_entity_poly.pdbx_strand_id
1 'polypeptide(L)'
;MEGFRWLPCGPMWVAFCLVAAGCGKQQGPSRQEVGLDFYGRLPGLSATPDPELRAEYTRIVEEGGTPEQLTQAPVADQENIAAGLRDIFPADKLDDILLETERIMPPAKLGFQFDPVRLHRAGVFWKQYQQAWQQARQALERPRCQFGIRFLDGDGADLSFIKVVWIVARLEMFYAAEQLQRKALAQAIDSLEVLLRWCHCLGGEKHFEPRAQAAFLRSEALLVLEAIVRRPEIQRSHLEKLFLLLQAHLDQWPPDVYAWIGERALGMHAYELVREGRLLQLAKPEELEAMGGRAADLAEVAQQTVNQDELYYLRTMRRILEACSEPYFRLVALFPE
;
A
#
# COMPACT_ATOMS: atom_id res chain seq x y z
N MET A 1 10.24 17.69 -5.47
CA MET A 1 9.24 16.61 -5.45
C MET A 1 7.89 17.27 -5.60
N GLU A 2 7.40 17.33 -6.83
CA GLU A 2 6.16 18.02 -7.18
C GLU A 2 4.98 17.20 -6.67
N GLY A 3 4.13 17.85 -5.88
CA GLY A 3 3.00 17.22 -5.22
C GLY A 3 1.93 16.76 -6.20
N PHE A 4 1.47 15.53 -6.01
CA PHE A 4 0.23 15.03 -6.58
C PHE A 4 -0.92 15.98 -6.21
N ARG A 5 -1.47 16.65 -7.22
CA ARG A 5 -2.65 17.51 -7.10
C ARG A 5 -3.87 16.75 -7.64
N TRP A 6 -4.76 16.34 -6.75
CA TRP A 6 -6.12 15.98 -7.12
C TRP A 6 -6.91 17.27 -7.38
N LEU A 7 -7.49 17.40 -8.59
CA LEU A 7 -8.44 18.46 -8.93
C LEU A 7 -9.87 17.99 -8.60
N PRO A 8 -10.76 18.85 -8.06
CA PRO A 8 -12.16 18.48 -7.83
C PRO A 8 -13.00 18.72 -9.09
N CYS A 9 -13.64 17.66 -9.59
CA CYS A 9 -14.71 17.78 -10.60
C CYS A 9 -16.02 18.21 -9.92
N GLY A 10 -16.55 19.36 -10.33
CA GLY A 10 -17.91 19.81 -9.98
C GLY A 10 -18.99 19.10 -10.81
N PRO A 11 -20.26 19.10 -10.35
CA PRO A 11 -21.33 18.33 -10.97
C PRO A 11 -21.93 19.09 -12.15
N MET A 12 -21.90 18.52 -13.35
CA MET A 12 -22.65 19.01 -14.50
C MET A 12 -23.82 18.08 -14.80
N TRP A 13 -25.01 18.49 -14.37
CA TRP A 13 -26.28 17.89 -14.75
C TRP A 13 -26.59 18.26 -16.21
N VAL A 14 -26.70 17.27 -17.09
CA VAL A 14 -27.47 17.40 -18.34
C VAL A 14 -28.24 16.11 -18.57
N ALA A 15 -29.56 16.24 -18.48
CA ALA A 15 -30.51 15.21 -18.87
C ALA A 15 -30.60 15.12 -20.39
N PHE A 16 -30.49 13.91 -20.94
CA PHE A 16 -30.89 13.62 -22.32
C PHE A 16 -31.71 12.32 -22.35
N CYS A 17 -33.00 12.47 -22.57
CA CYS A 17 -33.90 11.39 -22.98
C CYS A 17 -34.09 11.49 -24.50
N LEU A 18 -33.91 10.38 -25.22
CA LEU A 18 -34.90 9.77 -26.13
C LEU A 18 -34.28 8.70 -27.05
N VAL A 19 -34.64 7.43 -26.78
CA VAL A 19 -35.25 6.42 -27.67
C VAL A 19 -34.69 6.23 -29.10
N ALA A 20 -34.13 5.04 -29.39
CA ALA A 20 -34.75 4.01 -30.27
C ALA A 20 -33.77 2.90 -30.73
N ALA A 21 -34.37 1.73 -30.99
CA ALA A 21 -33.94 0.63 -31.86
C ALA A 21 -32.94 -0.40 -31.29
N GLY A 22 -33.51 -1.50 -30.79
CA GLY A 22 -32.81 -2.75 -30.55
C GLY A 22 -32.36 -3.42 -31.84
N CYS A 23 -31.10 -3.80 -31.86
CA CYS A 23 -30.58 -4.93 -32.62
C CYS A 23 -30.13 -5.98 -31.61
N GLY A 24 -30.83 -7.11 -31.59
CA GLY A 24 -30.49 -8.25 -30.74
C GLY A 24 -29.14 -8.84 -31.12
N LYS A 25 -28.11 -8.51 -30.36
CA LYS A 25 -26.91 -9.34 -30.26
C LYS A 25 -27.26 -10.53 -29.37
N GLN A 26 -27.19 -11.73 -29.94
CA GLN A 26 -27.21 -12.99 -29.20
C GLN A 26 -26.23 -12.87 -28.04
N GLN A 27 -26.77 -12.81 -26.82
CA GLN A 27 -25.99 -13.11 -25.64
C GLN A 27 -25.53 -14.56 -25.80
N GLY A 28 -24.26 -14.73 -26.13
CA GLY A 28 -23.59 -16.02 -26.02
C GLY A 28 -23.81 -16.60 -24.61
N PRO A 29 -23.63 -17.92 -24.44
CA PRO A 29 -23.84 -18.56 -23.14
C PRO A 29 -23.17 -17.72 -22.06
N SER A 30 -23.94 -17.37 -21.03
CA SER A 30 -23.45 -16.60 -19.89
C SER A 30 -22.18 -17.28 -19.39
N ARG A 31 -21.01 -16.74 -19.73
CA ARG A 31 -19.74 -17.13 -19.11
C ARG A 31 -20.01 -16.94 -17.63
N GLN A 32 -20.09 -18.04 -16.87
CA GLN A 32 -20.12 -17.97 -15.41
C GLN A 32 -19.07 -16.94 -15.00
N GLU A 33 -19.46 -15.98 -14.16
CA GLU A 33 -18.50 -15.03 -13.59
C GLU A 33 -17.53 -15.85 -12.74
N VAL A 34 -16.40 -16.20 -13.37
CA VAL A 34 -15.28 -16.83 -12.71
C VAL A 34 -14.69 -15.76 -11.78
N GLY A 35 -14.68 -16.04 -10.49
CA GLY A 35 -14.15 -15.14 -9.46
C GLY A 35 -12.66 -14.84 -9.67
N LEU A 36 -12.19 -13.71 -9.13
CA LEU A 36 -10.79 -13.30 -9.24
C LEU A 36 -9.83 -14.33 -8.63
N ASP A 37 -10.29 -15.07 -7.62
CA ASP A 37 -9.56 -16.13 -6.93
C ASP A 37 -9.17 -17.30 -7.85
N PHE A 38 -9.93 -17.55 -8.91
CA PHE A 38 -9.59 -18.55 -9.92
C PHE A 38 -8.30 -18.17 -10.66
N TYR A 39 -8.15 -16.90 -11.04
CA TYR A 39 -6.95 -16.43 -11.73
C TYR A 39 -5.74 -16.42 -10.80
N GLY A 40 -5.95 -16.17 -9.50
CA GLY A 40 -4.89 -16.29 -8.48
C GLY A 40 -4.29 -17.70 -8.34
N ARG A 41 -4.98 -18.75 -8.82
CA ARG A 41 -4.47 -20.13 -8.83
C ARG A 41 -3.62 -20.47 -10.06
N LEU A 42 -3.47 -19.53 -10.98
CA LEU A 42 -2.59 -19.64 -12.15
C LEU A 42 -2.85 -20.89 -13.02
N PRO A 43 -4.11 -21.18 -13.42
CA PRO A 43 -4.44 -22.38 -14.18
C PRO A 43 -3.80 -22.41 -15.58
N GLY A 44 -3.51 -21.26 -16.16
CA GLY A 44 -2.82 -21.13 -17.42
C GLY A 44 -1.34 -21.33 -17.34
N LEU A 45 -0.72 -20.67 -16.37
CA LEU A 45 0.72 -20.76 -16.15
C LEU A 45 1.11 -22.19 -15.75
N SER A 46 0.29 -22.85 -14.92
CA SER A 46 0.47 -24.25 -14.55
C SER A 46 0.28 -25.23 -15.71
N ALA A 47 -0.57 -24.91 -16.68
CA ALA A 47 -0.84 -25.74 -17.85
C ALA A 47 -0.09 -25.28 -19.13
N THR A 48 0.84 -24.32 -19.01
CA THR A 48 1.47 -23.73 -20.19
C THR A 48 2.27 -24.76 -21.01
N PRO A 49 2.14 -24.79 -22.34
CA PRO A 49 2.94 -25.67 -23.20
C PRO A 49 4.37 -25.15 -23.40
N ASP A 50 4.64 -23.88 -23.07
CA ASP A 50 5.96 -23.26 -23.23
C ASP A 50 6.93 -23.82 -22.16
N PRO A 51 8.03 -24.50 -22.57
CA PRO A 51 8.95 -25.13 -21.64
C PRO A 51 9.75 -24.11 -20.81
N GLU A 52 10.07 -22.94 -21.35
CA GLU A 52 10.84 -21.91 -20.64
C GLU A 52 9.97 -21.24 -19.58
N LEU A 53 8.71 -20.92 -19.94
CA LEU A 53 7.75 -20.34 -19.00
C LEU A 53 7.40 -21.32 -17.86
N ARG A 54 7.23 -22.61 -18.19
CA ARG A 54 7.01 -23.65 -17.18
C ARG A 54 8.19 -23.79 -16.21
N ALA A 55 9.42 -23.69 -16.71
CA ALA A 55 10.62 -23.75 -15.88
C ALA A 55 10.69 -22.57 -14.89
N GLU A 56 10.42 -21.35 -15.36
CA GLU A 56 10.35 -20.18 -14.47
C GLU A 56 9.22 -20.29 -13.44
N TYR A 57 8.03 -20.73 -13.84
CA TYR A 57 6.92 -20.94 -12.93
C TYR A 57 7.26 -21.98 -11.84
N THR A 58 7.86 -23.11 -12.22
CA THR A 58 8.26 -24.17 -11.28
C THR A 58 9.22 -23.63 -10.22
N ARG A 59 10.22 -22.84 -10.62
CA ARG A 59 11.14 -22.17 -9.68
C ARG A 59 10.38 -21.25 -8.71
N ILE A 60 9.42 -20.46 -9.20
CA ILE A 60 8.64 -19.54 -8.35
C ILE A 60 7.80 -20.32 -7.32
N VAL A 61 7.25 -21.47 -7.71
CA VAL A 61 6.53 -22.38 -6.78
C VAL A 61 7.47 -22.90 -5.70
N GLU A 62 8.69 -23.32 -6.06
CA GLU A 62 9.72 -23.76 -5.10
C GLU A 62 10.14 -22.65 -4.13
N GLU A 63 10.15 -21.39 -4.60
CA GLU A 63 10.43 -20.19 -3.79
C GLU A 63 9.28 -19.77 -2.86
N GLY A 64 8.09 -20.36 -2.98
CA GLY A 64 6.92 -19.92 -2.23
C GLY A 64 6.35 -18.59 -2.71
N GLY A 65 6.54 -18.27 -4.00
CA GLY A 65 6.30 -16.94 -4.56
C GLY A 65 5.00 -16.74 -5.35
N THR A 66 4.11 -17.73 -5.36
CA THR A 66 2.82 -17.65 -6.07
C THR A 66 1.77 -16.87 -5.27
N PRO A 67 0.70 -16.34 -5.92
CA PRO A 67 -0.37 -15.63 -5.20
C PRO A 67 -1.01 -16.47 -4.10
N GLU A 68 -1.24 -17.76 -4.36
CA GLU A 68 -1.76 -18.71 -3.36
C GLU A 68 -0.82 -18.84 -2.15
N GLN A 69 0.49 -19.03 -2.39
CA GLN A 69 1.47 -19.19 -1.32
C GLN A 69 1.72 -17.89 -0.52
N LEU A 70 1.59 -16.73 -1.16
CA LEU A 70 1.68 -15.43 -0.49
C LEU A 70 0.42 -15.06 0.28
N THR A 71 -0.73 -15.63 -0.09
CA THR A 71 -1.98 -15.51 0.67
C THR A 71 -1.86 -16.35 1.94
N GLN A 72 -1.32 -15.73 2.98
CA GLN A 72 -1.03 -16.39 4.25
C GLN A 72 -2.30 -16.77 5.02
N ALA A 73 -2.20 -17.85 5.79
CA ALA A 73 -3.24 -18.19 6.76
C ALA A 73 -3.42 -17.05 7.78
N PRO A 74 -4.65 -16.79 8.26
CA PRO A 74 -4.91 -15.75 9.23
C PRO A 74 -4.20 -16.05 10.56
N VAL A 75 -3.53 -15.05 11.12
CA VAL A 75 -3.07 -15.08 12.52
C VAL A 75 -4.28 -14.96 13.43
N ALA A 76 -4.25 -15.65 14.57
CA ALA A 76 -5.28 -15.52 15.60
C ALA A 76 -5.45 -14.04 16.00
N ASP A 77 -6.70 -13.57 16.11
CA ASP A 77 -7.00 -12.16 16.30
C ASP A 77 -6.34 -11.57 17.57
N GLN A 78 -6.22 -12.35 18.64
CA GLN A 78 -5.57 -11.94 19.89
C GLN A 78 -4.06 -11.65 19.73
N GLU A 79 -3.42 -12.22 18.71
CA GLU A 79 -1.99 -12.06 18.42
C GLU A 79 -1.72 -11.05 17.30
N ASN A 80 -2.75 -10.66 16.54
CA ASN A 80 -2.61 -9.86 15.33
C ASN A 80 -2.96 -8.38 15.58
N ILE A 81 -2.00 -7.49 15.34
CA ILE A 81 -2.18 -6.04 15.36
C ILE A 81 -3.31 -5.61 14.42
N ALA A 82 -3.36 -6.13 13.19
CA ALA A 82 -4.37 -5.73 12.20
C ALA A 82 -5.80 -6.04 12.64
N ALA A 83 -6.00 -7.12 13.40
CA ALA A 83 -7.31 -7.45 13.96
C ALA A 83 -7.79 -6.39 14.97
N GLY A 84 -6.88 -5.68 15.64
CA GLY A 84 -7.20 -4.60 16.59
C GLY A 84 -7.50 -3.27 15.90
N LEU A 85 -7.26 -3.18 14.59
CA LEU A 85 -7.61 -2.04 13.76
C LEU A 85 -8.91 -2.24 12.99
N ARG A 86 -9.51 -3.44 13.03
CA ARG A 86 -10.81 -3.67 12.40
C ARG A 86 -11.87 -2.80 13.08
N ASP A 87 -12.67 -2.13 12.26
CA ASP A 87 -13.83 -1.35 12.68
C ASP A 87 -13.55 -0.18 13.64
N ILE A 88 -12.28 0.24 13.84
CA ILE A 88 -11.96 1.42 14.67
C ILE A 88 -12.44 2.73 14.03
N PHE A 89 -12.65 2.72 12.71
CA PHE A 89 -13.29 3.78 11.95
C PHE A 89 -14.37 3.18 11.02
N PRO A 90 -15.47 3.90 10.75
CA PRO A 90 -16.43 3.51 9.74
C PRO A 90 -15.80 3.50 8.35
N ALA A 91 -15.94 2.38 7.61
CA ALA A 91 -15.33 2.20 6.30
C ALA A 91 -15.73 3.27 5.28
N ASP A 92 -16.99 3.71 5.32
CA ASP A 92 -17.57 4.75 4.47
C ASP A 92 -17.02 6.16 4.75
N LYS A 93 -16.29 6.35 5.86
CA LYS A 93 -15.75 7.65 6.28
C LYS A 93 -14.24 7.75 6.22
N LEU A 94 -13.52 6.69 5.83
CA LEU A 94 -12.06 6.67 5.85
C LEU A 94 -11.47 7.82 5.02
N ASP A 95 -12.00 8.06 3.83
CA ASP A 95 -11.52 9.12 2.94
C ASP A 95 -11.74 10.53 3.51
N ASP A 96 -12.92 10.78 4.07
CA ASP A 96 -13.25 12.07 4.70
C ASP A 96 -12.36 12.36 5.92
N ILE A 97 -12.14 11.34 6.75
CA ILE A 97 -11.29 11.44 7.94
C ILE A 97 -9.85 11.71 7.52
N LEU A 98 -9.32 10.94 6.56
CA LEU A 98 -7.96 11.10 6.05
C LEU A 98 -7.76 12.49 5.44
N LEU A 99 -8.67 12.94 4.58
CA LEU A 99 -8.62 14.28 3.98
C LEU A 99 -8.62 15.40 5.03
N GLU A 100 -9.41 15.26 6.10
CA GLU A 100 -9.39 16.23 7.19
C GLU A 100 -8.05 16.22 7.95
N THR A 101 -7.42 15.05 8.13
CA THR A 101 -6.07 15.01 8.72
C THR A 101 -5.04 15.74 7.87
N GLU A 102 -5.10 15.61 6.53
CA GLU A 102 -4.21 16.31 5.60
C GLU A 102 -4.39 17.83 5.65
N ARG A 103 -5.63 18.31 5.79
CA ARG A 103 -5.92 19.74 5.94
C ARG A 103 -5.33 20.33 7.22
N ILE A 104 -5.29 19.54 8.29
CA ILE A 104 -4.73 19.95 9.59
C ILE A 104 -3.19 19.94 9.53
N MET A 105 -2.59 18.90 8.94
CA MET A 105 -1.13 18.75 8.83
C MET A 105 -0.45 19.97 8.19
N PRO A 106 0.68 20.44 8.73
CA PRO A 106 1.42 21.55 8.15
C PRO A 106 1.89 21.21 6.72
N PRO A 107 1.96 22.19 5.80
CA PRO A 107 2.55 21.99 4.48
C PRO A 107 3.99 21.48 4.59
N ALA A 108 4.40 20.56 3.71
CA ALA A 108 5.71 19.90 3.75
C ALA A 108 6.91 20.88 3.91
N LYS A 109 6.86 22.06 3.29
CA LYS A 109 7.89 23.11 3.39
C LYS A 109 8.13 23.64 4.81
N LEU A 110 7.16 23.51 5.71
CA LEU A 110 7.26 23.93 7.11
C LEU A 110 7.75 22.80 8.02
N GLY A 111 7.88 21.57 7.49
CA GLY A 111 8.15 20.38 8.29
C GLY A 111 7.09 20.18 9.38
N PHE A 112 7.50 19.60 10.52
CA PHE A 112 6.60 19.33 11.64
C PHE A 112 6.40 20.56 12.55
N GLN A 113 5.97 21.68 11.97
CA GLN A 113 5.72 22.94 12.67
C GLN A 113 4.28 23.38 12.50
N PHE A 114 3.51 23.30 13.59
CA PHE A 114 2.12 23.72 13.62
C PHE A 114 2.02 25.18 14.06
N ASP A 115 1.35 26.01 13.26
CA ASP A 115 0.88 27.31 13.73
C ASP A 115 -0.20 27.14 14.82
N PRO A 116 -0.48 28.18 15.64
CA PRO A 116 -1.43 28.05 16.76
C PRO A 116 -2.83 27.57 16.36
N VAL A 117 -3.31 27.94 15.16
CA VAL A 117 -4.64 27.56 14.67
C VAL A 117 -4.66 26.07 14.31
N ARG A 118 -3.66 25.62 13.54
CA ARG A 118 -3.53 24.19 13.20
C ARG A 118 -3.29 23.33 14.43
N LEU A 119 -2.47 23.79 15.37
CA LEU A 119 -2.21 23.05 16.61
C LEU A 119 -3.49 22.89 17.44
N HIS A 120 -4.30 23.94 17.54
CA HIS A 120 -5.60 23.85 18.21
C HIS A 120 -6.53 22.84 17.50
N ARG A 121 -6.64 22.92 16.17
CA ARG A 121 -7.44 21.96 15.37
C ARG A 121 -6.95 20.52 15.54
N ALA A 122 -5.63 20.30 15.51
CA ALA A 122 -5.01 18.99 15.74
C ALA A 122 -5.40 18.43 17.11
N GLY A 123 -5.32 19.25 18.17
CA GLY A 123 -5.74 18.84 19.52
C GLY A 123 -7.23 18.53 19.65
N VAL A 124 -8.10 19.29 18.98
CA VAL A 124 -9.55 19.01 18.94
C VAL A 124 -9.83 17.70 18.19
N PHE A 125 -9.22 17.53 17.02
CA PHE A 125 -9.40 16.35 16.17
C PHE A 125 -8.89 15.08 16.87
N TRP A 126 -7.70 15.13 17.47
CA TRP A 126 -7.16 14.00 18.24
C TRP A 126 -8.09 13.60 19.39
N LYS A 127 -8.63 14.57 20.15
CA LYS A 127 -9.57 14.29 21.24
C LYS A 127 -10.88 13.67 20.75
N GLN A 128 -11.38 14.10 19.59
CA GLN A 128 -12.56 13.51 18.97
C GLN A 128 -12.38 12.01 18.68
N TYR A 129 -11.18 11.58 18.27
CA TYR A 129 -10.86 10.19 17.95
C TYR A 129 -10.00 9.50 19.03
N GLN A 130 -10.04 10.00 20.28
CA GLN A 130 -9.19 9.50 21.35
C GLN A 130 -9.37 8.00 21.62
N GLN A 131 -10.61 7.50 21.54
CA GLN A 131 -10.90 6.08 21.75
C GLN A 131 -10.26 5.20 20.67
N ALA A 132 -10.41 5.57 19.39
CA ALA A 132 -9.79 4.84 18.27
C ALA A 132 -8.25 4.87 18.37
N TRP A 133 -7.69 6.02 18.75
CA TRP A 133 -6.25 6.16 19.01
C TRP A 133 -5.76 5.24 20.14
N GLN A 134 -6.48 5.16 21.26
CA GLN A 134 -6.15 4.25 22.37
C GLN A 134 -6.23 2.78 21.94
N GLN A 135 -7.28 2.41 21.21
CA GLN A 135 -7.45 1.05 20.68
C GLN A 135 -6.30 0.67 19.73
N ALA A 136 -5.90 1.59 18.85
CA ALA A 136 -4.77 1.37 17.94
C ALA A 136 -3.44 1.17 18.70
N ARG A 137 -3.18 1.96 19.74
CA ARG A 137 -2.01 1.76 20.62
C ARG A 137 -2.05 0.43 21.35
N GLN A 138 -3.20 0.03 21.86
CA GLN A 138 -3.38 -1.28 22.49
C GLN A 138 -3.20 -2.43 21.47
N ALA A 139 -3.65 -2.25 20.23
CA ALA A 139 -3.45 -3.24 19.17
C ALA A 139 -1.96 -3.51 18.93
N LEU A 140 -1.12 -2.47 18.98
CA LEU A 140 0.33 -2.60 18.90
C LEU A 140 0.95 -3.41 20.05
N GLU A 141 0.27 -3.66 21.17
CA GLU A 141 0.83 -4.54 22.22
C GLU A 141 0.87 -6.01 21.76
N ARG A 142 0.18 -6.35 20.68
CA ARG A 142 0.15 -7.70 20.10
C ARG A 142 1.47 -8.01 19.38
N PRO A 143 1.91 -9.29 19.40
CA PRO A 143 3.24 -9.67 18.93
C PRO A 143 3.41 -9.72 17.41
N ARG A 144 2.33 -9.81 16.62
CA ARG A 144 2.41 -10.03 15.17
C ARG A 144 1.57 -9.00 14.41
N CYS A 145 2.03 -8.57 13.25
CA CYS A 145 1.23 -7.80 12.30
C CYS A 145 1.07 -8.59 11.01
N GLN A 146 -0.18 -8.82 10.59
CA GLN A 146 -0.51 -9.35 9.27
C GLN A 146 -1.85 -8.75 8.85
N PHE A 147 -1.84 -7.88 7.85
CA PHE A 147 -3.05 -7.22 7.34
C PHE A 147 -3.95 -8.14 6.51
N GLY A 148 -3.45 -9.32 6.13
CA GLY A 148 -4.24 -10.36 5.50
C GLY A 148 -4.53 -10.10 4.02
N ILE A 149 -3.56 -9.50 3.31
CA ILE A 149 -3.64 -9.25 1.87
C ILE A 149 -3.88 -10.59 1.14
N ARG A 150 -4.96 -10.64 0.36
CA ARG A 150 -5.35 -11.80 -0.44
C ARG A 150 -4.84 -11.63 -1.87
N PHE A 151 -3.62 -12.08 -2.14
CA PHE A 151 -3.02 -12.03 -3.49
C PHE A 151 -3.81 -12.83 -4.52
N LEU A 152 -4.61 -13.81 -4.08
CA LEU A 152 -5.56 -14.51 -4.95
C LEU A 152 -6.55 -13.56 -5.64
N ASP A 153 -6.87 -12.43 -5.02
CA ASP A 153 -7.82 -11.45 -5.56
C ASP A 153 -7.16 -10.45 -6.53
N GLY A 154 -5.84 -10.55 -6.77
CA GLY A 154 -5.08 -9.68 -7.67
C GLY A 154 -5.19 -8.20 -7.27
N ASP A 155 -5.40 -7.33 -8.25
CA ASP A 155 -5.62 -5.88 -8.05
C ASP A 155 -6.94 -5.57 -7.29
N GLY A 156 -7.80 -6.57 -7.10
CA GLY A 156 -9.02 -6.47 -6.30
C GLY A 156 -8.81 -6.66 -4.79
N ALA A 157 -7.57 -6.91 -4.34
CA ALA A 157 -7.27 -7.10 -2.92
C ALA A 157 -7.63 -5.86 -2.09
N ASP A 158 -8.25 -6.05 -0.92
CA ASP A 158 -8.60 -4.96 -0.02
C ASP A 158 -7.36 -4.39 0.68
N LEU A 159 -7.00 -3.15 0.33
CA LEU A 159 -5.91 -2.39 0.94
C LEU A 159 -6.41 -1.23 1.82
N SER A 160 -7.69 -1.21 2.20
CA SER A 160 -8.30 -0.13 3.00
C SER A 160 -7.62 0.07 4.36
N PHE A 161 -6.96 -0.97 4.90
CA PHE A 161 -6.17 -0.89 6.13
C PHE A 161 -5.06 0.17 6.05
N ILE A 162 -4.55 0.49 4.86
CA ILE A 162 -3.56 1.56 4.66
C ILE A 162 -4.11 2.90 5.14
N LYS A 163 -5.36 3.22 4.78
CA LYS A 163 -6.03 4.46 5.22
C LYS A 163 -6.20 4.47 6.74
N VAL A 164 -6.59 3.34 7.33
CA VAL A 164 -6.72 3.18 8.78
C VAL A 164 -5.38 3.46 9.47
N VAL A 165 -4.27 2.86 9.00
CA VAL A 165 -2.92 3.08 9.55
C VAL A 165 -2.51 4.56 9.42
N TRP A 166 -2.77 5.19 8.28
CA TRP A 166 -2.50 6.62 8.10
C TRP A 166 -3.29 7.49 9.07
N ILE A 167 -4.58 7.24 9.26
CA ILE A 167 -5.40 8.00 10.21
C ILE A 167 -4.84 7.87 11.63
N VAL A 168 -4.55 6.65 12.10
CA VAL A 168 -4.00 6.47 13.47
C VAL A 168 -2.63 7.10 13.61
N ALA A 169 -1.79 7.04 12.58
CA ALA A 169 -0.50 7.72 12.57
C ALA A 169 -0.64 9.25 12.62
N ARG A 170 -1.62 9.83 11.91
CA ARG A 170 -1.90 11.27 11.99
C ARG A 170 -2.42 11.67 13.36
N LEU A 171 -3.26 10.86 13.99
CA LEU A 171 -3.70 11.07 15.38
C LEU A 171 -2.50 11.04 16.35
N GLU A 172 -1.57 10.12 16.15
CA GLU A 172 -0.33 10.02 16.93
C GLU A 172 0.58 11.25 16.75
N MET A 173 0.70 11.75 15.51
CA MET A 173 1.41 12.99 15.21
C MET A 173 0.74 14.20 15.89
N PHE A 174 -0.58 14.33 15.83
CA PHE A 174 -1.30 15.42 16.50
C PHE A 174 -1.10 15.40 18.01
N TYR A 175 -1.12 14.21 18.61
CA TYR A 175 -0.78 14.04 20.02
C TYR A 175 0.67 14.47 20.30
N ALA A 176 1.65 14.03 19.51
CA ALA A 176 3.05 14.43 19.64
C ALA A 176 3.21 15.96 19.56
N ALA A 177 2.55 16.63 18.61
CA ALA A 177 2.57 18.07 18.48
C ALA A 177 2.03 18.79 19.73
N GLU A 178 0.92 18.30 20.31
CA GLU A 178 0.38 18.83 21.57
C GLU A 178 1.35 18.61 22.75
N GLN A 179 2.02 17.46 22.83
CA GLN A 179 3.01 17.18 23.88
C GLN A 179 4.25 18.07 23.76
N LEU A 180 4.74 18.30 22.53
CA LEU A 180 5.84 19.23 22.28
C LEU A 180 5.49 20.66 22.73
N GLN A 181 4.26 21.12 22.50
CA GLN A 181 3.81 22.42 22.99
C GLN A 181 3.78 22.50 24.53
N ARG A 182 3.44 21.39 25.19
CA ARG A 182 3.41 21.26 26.65
C ARG A 182 4.79 20.98 27.27
N LYS A 183 5.86 20.94 26.47
CA LYS A 183 7.23 20.58 26.89
C LYS A 183 7.33 19.16 27.46
N ALA A 184 6.42 18.28 27.07
CA ALA A 184 6.32 16.89 27.49
C ALA A 184 7.09 15.98 26.51
N LEU A 185 8.43 16.09 26.51
CA LEU A 185 9.28 15.43 25.52
C LEU A 185 9.21 13.91 25.54
N ALA A 186 9.14 13.30 26.73
CA ALA A 186 9.06 11.85 26.85
C ALA A 186 7.84 11.28 26.11
N GLN A 187 6.68 11.93 26.25
CA GLN A 187 5.44 11.51 25.60
C GLN A 187 5.50 11.72 24.07
N ALA A 188 6.18 12.78 23.60
CA ALA A 188 6.43 12.97 22.17
C ALA A 188 7.36 11.87 21.61
N ILE A 189 8.38 11.45 22.37
CA ILE A 189 9.25 10.33 22.00
C ILE A 189 8.48 9.01 21.95
N ASP A 190 7.59 8.76 22.91
CA ASP A 190 6.73 7.57 22.90
C ASP A 190 5.81 7.57 21.66
N SER A 191 5.38 8.75 21.21
CA SER A 191 4.59 8.89 19.98
C SER A 191 5.40 8.55 18.74
N LEU A 192 6.67 8.98 18.68
CA LEU A 192 7.59 8.61 17.61
C LEU A 192 7.82 7.09 17.56
N GLU A 193 7.97 6.44 18.71
CA GLU A 193 8.08 4.98 18.80
C GLU A 193 6.86 4.29 18.18
N VAL A 194 5.64 4.73 18.53
CA VAL A 194 4.40 4.21 17.93
C VAL A 194 4.37 4.42 16.41
N LEU A 195 4.78 5.59 15.91
CA LEU A 195 4.85 5.87 14.47
C LEU A 195 5.81 4.93 13.74
N LEU A 196 7.00 4.70 14.29
CA LEU A 196 7.98 3.78 13.71
C LEU A 196 7.48 2.34 13.71
N ARG A 197 6.73 1.93 14.74
CA ARG A 197 6.08 0.61 14.77
C ARG A 197 5.02 0.46 13.67
N TRP A 198 4.24 1.49 13.37
CA TRP A 198 3.32 1.46 12.22
C TRP A 198 4.05 1.38 10.89
N CYS A 199 5.19 2.06 10.74
CA CYS A 199 6.05 1.93 9.57
C CYS A 199 6.52 0.48 9.40
N HIS A 200 6.94 -0.18 10.48
CA HIS A 200 7.37 -1.57 10.42
C HIS A 200 6.21 -2.52 10.05
N CYS A 201 5.01 -2.30 10.61
CA CYS A 201 3.81 -3.07 10.27
C CYS A 201 3.51 -3.01 8.77
N LEU A 202 3.43 -1.81 8.19
CA LEU A 202 3.19 -1.63 6.75
C LEU A 202 4.36 -2.14 5.90
N GLY A 203 5.60 -1.91 6.34
CA GLY A 203 6.80 -2.35 5.65
C GLY A 203 6.94 -3.87 5.62
N GLY A 204 6.38 -4.57 6.60
CA GLY A 204 6.44 -6.04 6.69
C GLY A 204 5.60 -6.76 5.63
N GLU A 205 4.65 -6.08 5.01
CA GLU A 205 3.78 -6.67 3.99
C GLU A 205 4.53 -6.90 2.67
N LYS A 206 4.25 -8.03 2.01
CA LYS A 206 4.84 -8.41 0.73
C LYS A 206 4.06 -7.80 -0.45
N HIS A 207 3.77 -6.51 -0.39
CA HIS A 207 3.00 -5.79 -1.42
C HIS A 207 3.60 -4.39 -1.59
N PHE A 208 3.69 -3.89 -2.84
CA PHE A 208 4.34 -2.61 -3.10
C PHE A 208 3.65 -1.44 -2.40
N GLU A 209 2.34 -1.29 -2.57
CA GLU A 209 1.56 -0.17 -2.02
C GLU A 209 1.78 0.04 -0.50
N PRO A 210 1.51 -0.92 0.42
CA PRO A 210 1.76 -0.69 1.84
C PRO A 210 3.23 -0.41 2.16
N ARG A 211 4.19 -0.98 1.42
CA ARG A 211 5.62 -0.68 1.61
C ARG A 211 5.99 0.74 1.20
N ALA A 212 5.45 1.22 0.08
CA ALA A 212 5.61 2.61 -0.34
C ALA A 212 5.04 3.56 0.72
N GLN A 213 3.84 3.24 1.23
CA GLN A 213 3.20 3.99 2.31
C GLN A 213 4.00 3.94 3.62
N ALA A 214 4.66 2.82 3.94
CA ALA A 214 5.59 2.71 5.07
C ALA A 214 6.78 3.67 4.93
N ALA A 215 7.34 3.81 3.72
CA ALA A 215 8.44 4.73 3.46
C ALA A 215 8.00 6.19 3.60
N PHE A 216 6.82 6.55 3.07
CA PHE A 216 6.24 7.88 3.27
C PHE A 216 5.96 8.16 4.75
N LEU A 217 5.32 7.24 5.46
CA LEU A 217 5.05 7.39 6.89
C LEU A 217 6.34 7.53 7.71
N ARG A 218 7.39 6.77 7.35
CA ARG A 218 8.71 6.89 7.97
C ARG A 218 9.31 8.27 7.76
N SER A 219 9.16 8.84 6.56
CA SER A 219 9.64 10.20 6.30
C SER A 219 8.95 11.23 7.19
N GLU A 220 7.63 11.09 7.42
CA GLU A 220 6.86 11.94 8.33
C GLU A 220 7.27 11.72 9.80
N ALA A 221 7.49 10.47 10.21
CA ALA A 221 7.99 10.14 11.55
C ALA A 221 9.37 10.79 11.81
N LEU A 222 10.25 10.86 10.81
CA LEU A 222 11.53 11.56 10.92
C LEU A 222 11.38 13.08 11.06
N LEU A 223 10.30 13.69 10.53
CA LEU A 223 9.98 15.09 10.81
C LEU A 223 9.55 15.29 12.27
N VAL A 224 8.84 14.32 12.86
CA VAL A 224 8.52 14.34 14.31
C VAL A 224 9.80 14.24 15.14
N LEU A 225 10.70 13.31 14.79
CA LEU A 225 12.02 13.19 15.41
C LEU A 225 12.78 14.52 15.35
N GLU A 226 12.85 15.14 14.18
CA GLU A 226 13.50 16.43 13.99
C GLU A 226 12.90 17.50 14.92
N ALA A 227 11.58 17.57 15.01
CA ALA A 227 10.90 18.50 15.90
C ALA A 227 11.14 18.23 17.39
N ILE A 228 11.37 16.97 17.79
CA ILE A 228 11.77 16.60 19.15
C ILE A 228 13.21 17.08 19.42
N VAL A 229 14.16 16.75 18.54
CA VAL A 229 15.59 17.05 18.78
C VAL A 229 15.94 18.53 18.73
N ARG A 230 15.11 19.34 18.04
CA ARG A 230 15.25 20.80 18.02
C ARG A 230 14.76 21.50 19.29
N ARG A 231 14.18 20.78 20.26
CA ARG A 231 13.67 21.40 21.50
C ARG A 231 14.81 21.73 22.47
N PRO A 232 14.82 22.94 23.06
CA PRO A 232 15.85 23.32 24.02
C PRO A 232 15.81 22.48 25.31
N GLU A 233 14.66 21.87 25.63
CA GLU A 233 14.50 21.00 26.79
C GLU A 233 15.08 19.59 26.58
N ILE A 234 15.65 19.27 25.41
CA ILE A 234 16.20 17.93 25.16
C ILE A 234 17.38 17.64 26.07
N GLN A 235 17.44 16.40 26.56
CA GLN A 235 18.45 15.92 27.51
C GLN A 235 19.19 14.74 26.90
N ARG A 236 20.35 14.43 27.46
CA ARG A 236 21.17 13.29 27.02
C ARG A 236 20.40 11.96 27.05
N SER A 237 19.61 11.71 28.10
CA SER A 237 18.77 10.51 28.22
C SER A 237 17.74 10.40 27.10
N HIS A 238 17.16 11.52 26.65
CA HIS A 238 16.26 11.54 25.50
C HIS A 238 16.99 11.15 24.21
N LEU A 239 18.20 11.69 23.98
CA LEU A 239 19.02 11.36 22.81
C LEU A 239 19.45 9.90 22.81
N GLU A 240 19.81 9.33 23.96
CA GLU A 240 20.14 7.91 24.10
C GLU A 240 18.92 7.02 23.78
N LYS A 241 17.73 7.36 24.28
CA LYS A 241 16.49 6.65 23.93
C LYS A 241 16.20 6.73 22.42
N LEU A 242 16.31 7.92 21.82
CA LEU A 242 16.10 8.13 20.39
C LEU A 242 17.10 7.36 19.53
N PHE A 243 18.37 7.32 19.95
CA PHE A 243 19.40 6.54 19.26
C PHE A 243 19.07 5.05 19.26
N LEU A 244 18.75 4.48 20.43
CA LEU A 244 18.37 3.06 20.55
C LEU A 244 17.12 2.73 19.73
N LEU A 245 16.12 3.63 19.74
CA LEU A 245 14.91 3.49 18.96
C LEU A 245 15.19 3.46 17.46
N LEU A 246 16.01 4.39 16.96
CA LEU A 246 16.36 4.46 15.54
C LEU A 246 17.24 3.29 15.10
N GLN A 247 18.18 2.87 15.94
CA GLN A 247 19.01 1.70 15.69
C GLN A 247 18.13 0.44 15.56
N ALA A 248 17.26 0.19 16.54
CA ALA A 248 16.34 -0.94 16.48
C ALA A 248 15.43 -0.89 15.24
N HIS A 249 14.93 0.29 14.88
CA HIS A 249 14.10 0.47 13.69
C HIS A 249 14.86 0.18 12.39
N LEU A 250 16.13 0.58 12.30
CA LEU A 250 16.99 0.30 11.14
C LEU A 250 17.33 -1.18 11.04
N ASP A 251 17.71 -1.80 12.15
CA ASP A 251 18.10 -3.21 12.21
C ASP A 251 16.92 -4.15 11.87
N GLN A 252 15.70 -3.73 12.21
CA GLN A 252 14.47 -4.47 11.95
C GLN A 252 13.75 -4.04 10.67
N TRP A 253 14.35 -3.17 9.84
CA TRP A 253 13.67 -2.71 8.63
C TRP A 253 13.44 -3.87 7.65
N PRO A 254 12.20 -4.10 7.18
CA PRO A 254 11.92 -5.23 6.30
C PRO A 254 12.65 -5.13 4.95
N PRO A 255 13.17 -6.24 4.39
CA PRO A 255 13.93 -6.22 3.13
C PRO A 255 13.11 -5.72 1.93
N ASP A 256 13.72 -4.94 1.03
CA ASP A 256 13.04 -4.35 -0.14
C ASP A 256 12.55 -5.37 -1.16
N VAL A 257 13.16 -6.57 -1.17
CA VAL A 257 12.73 -7.71 -1.97
C VAL A 257 11.24 -8.06 -1.77
N TYR A 258 10.67 -7.78 -0.60
CA TYR A 258 9.27 -8.09 -0.29
C TYR A 258 8.28 -7.34 -1.18
N ALA A 259 8.57 -6.09 -1.58
CA ALA A 259 7.71 -5.35 -2.50
C ALA A 259 7.58 -6.11 -3.83
N TRP A 260 8.72 -6.49 -4.39
CA TRP A 260 8.83 -7.11 -5.70
C TRP A 260 8.32 -8.56 -5.74
N ILE A 261 8.36 -9.28 -4.62
CA ILE A 261 7.73 -10.60 -4.50
C ILE A 261 6.21 -10.47 -4.71
N GLY A 262 5.59 -9.46 -4.09
CA GLY A 262 4.18 -9.14 -4.27
C GLY A 262 3.84 -8.75 -5.69
N GLU A 263 4.59 -7.80 -6.25
CA GLU A 263 4.39 -7.35 -7.64
C GLU A 263 4.48 -8.51 -8.63
N ARG A 264 5.47 -9.41 -8.47
CA ARG A 264 5.58 -10.61 -9.30
C ARG A 264 4.33 -11.48 -9.23
N ALA A 265 3.74 -11.63 -8.05
CA ALA A 265 2.51 -12.40 -7.87
C ALA A 265 1.30 -11.73 -8.52
N LEU A 266 1.17 -10.40 -8.41
CA LEU A 266 0.14 -9.63 -9.10
C LEU A 266 0.32 -9.69 -10.63
N GLY A 267 1.55 -9.65 -11.12
CA GLY A 267 1.86 -9.84 -12.54
C GLY A 267 1.40 -11.20 -13.08
N MET A 268 1.66 -12.29 -12.34
CA MET A 268 1.17 -13.63 -12.71
C MET A 268 -0.37 -13.70 -12.69
N HIS A 269 -1.04 -12.97 -11.79
CA HIS A 269 -2.51 -12.87 -11.78
C HIS A 269 -3.02 -12.12 -13.02
N ALA A 270 -2.40 -10.98 -13.34
CA ALA A 270 -2.71 -10.19 -14.54
C ALA A 270 -2.49 -10.99 -15.83
N TYR A 271 -1.42 -11.80 -15.90
CA TYR A 271 -1.16 -12.72 -17.02
C TYR A 271 -2.37 -13.62 -17.32
N GLU A 272 -3.00 -14.20 -16.30
CA GLU A 272 -4.16 -15.08 -16.49
C GLU A 272 -5.37 -14.32 -17.04
N LEU A 273 -5.59 -13.08 -16.58
CA LEU A 273 -6.65 -12.22 -17.10
C LEU A 273 -6.41 -11.87 -18.58
N VAL A 274 -5.17 -11.47 -18.94
CA VAL A 274 -4.83 -11.14 -20.33
C VAL A 274 -4.98 -12.36 -21.24
N ARG A 275 -4.53 -13.53 -20.80
CA ARG A 275 -4.64 -14.79 -21.52
C ARG A 275 -6.09 -15.16 -21.86
N GLU A 276 -7.03 -14.87 -20.97
CA GLU A 276 -8.48 -15.07 -21.18
C GLU A 276 -9.17 -13.93 -21.94
N GLY A 277 -8.41 -12.96 -22.46
CA GLY A 277 -8.93 -11.82 -23.22
C GLY A 277 -9.60 -10.76 -22.33
N ARG A 278 -9.17 -10.65 -21.07
CA ARG A 278 -9.73 -9.74 -20.06
C ARG A 278 -8.81 -8.58 -19.70
N LEU A 279 -7.84 -8.23 -20.55
CA LEU A 279 -6.92 -7.10 -20.33
C LEU A 279 -7.65 -5.82 -19.90
N LEU A 280 -8.78 -5.50 -20.53
CA LEU A 280 -9.54 -4.28 -20.25
C LEU A 280 -10.14 -4.23 -18.83
N GLN A 281 -10.16 -5.35 -18.09
CA GLN A 281 -10.57 -5.37 -16.68
C GLN A 281 -9.47 -4.88 -15.73
N LEU A 282 -8.22 -4.87 -16.20
CA LEU A 282 -7.07 -4.35 -15.46
C LEU A 282 -6.88 -2.83 -15.67
N ALA A 283 -7.41 -2.30 -16.77
CA ALA A 283 -7.25 -0.91 -17.13
C ALA A 283 -8.17 0.00 -16.30
N LYS A 284 -7.62 1.10 -15.82
CA LYS A 284 -8.40 2.18 -15.19
C LYS A 284 -9.25 2.91 -16.23
N PRO A 285 -10.36 3.56 -15.82
CA PRO A 285 -11.20 4.33 -16.74
C PRO A 285 -10.40 5.34 -17.58
N GLU A 286 -9.45 6.05 -16.98
CA GLU A 286 -8.63 7.06 -17.66
C GLU A 286 -7.68 6.43 -18.69
N GLU A 287 -7.21 5.21 -18.44
CA GLU A 287 -6.36 4.45 -19.36
C GLU A 287 -7.17 3.96 -20.57
N LEU A 288 -8.40 3.49 -20.34
CA LEU A 288 -9.32 3.11 -21.40
C LEU A 288 -9.68 4.31 -22.29
N GLU A 289 -9.93 5.47 -21.69
CA GLU A 289 -10.14 6.72 -22.42
C GLU A 289 -8.92 7.11 -23.26
N ALA A 290 -7.71 7.00 -22.69
CA ALA A 290 -6.46 7.29 -23.40
C ALA A 290 -6.18 6.32 -24.56
N MET A 291 -6.59 5.05 -24.44
CA MET A 291 -6.51 4.06 -25.53
C MET A 291 -7.52 4.33 -26.65
N GLY A 292 -8.62 5.02 -26.35
CA GLY A 292 -9.68 5.37 -27.30
C GLY A 292 -10.22 4.14 -28.04
N GLY A 293 -10.47 4.28 -29.34
CA GLY A 293 -11.02 3.20 -30.18
C GLY A 293 -10.09 2.00 -30.41
N ARG A 294 -8.85 2.03 -29.91
CA ARG A 294 -7.82 0.99 -30.13
C ARG A 294 -7.73 -0.04 -29.00
N ALA A 295 -8.50 0.14 -27.92
CA ALA A 295 -8.40 -0.71 -26.73
C ALA A 295 -8.62 -2.20 -27.04
N ALA A 296 -9.57 -2.52 -27.92
CA ALA A 296 -9.85 -3.90 -28.33
C ALA A 296 -8.69 -4.52 -29.13
N ASP A 297 -8.15 -3.78 -30.10
CA ASP A 297 -7.02 -4.24 -30.92
C ASP A 297 -5.77 -4.48 -30.06
N LEU A 298 -5.50 -3.60 -29.09
CA LEU A 298 -4.39 -3.76 -28.15
C LEU A 298 -4.57 -5.00 -27.26
N ALA A 299 -5.79 -5.24 -26.78
CA ALA A 299 -6.10 -6.43 -25.98
C ALA A 299 -5.93 -7.73 -26.77
N GLU A 300 -6.31 -7.73 -28.05
CA GLU A 300 -6.11 -8.89 -28.92
C GLU A 300 -4.62 -9.18 -29.16
N VAL A 301 -3.83 -8.15 -29.47
CA VAL A 301 -2.38 -8.29 -29.65
C VAL A 301 -1.72 -8.81 -28.37
N ALA A 302 -2.04 -8.22 -27.21
CA ALA A 302 -1.51 -8.66 -25.92
C ALA A 302 -1.86 -10.11 -25.61
N GLN A 303 -3.08 -10.56 -25.95
CA GLN A 303 -3.48 -11.95 -25.77
C GLN A 303 -2.63 -12.92 -26.63
N GLN A 304 -2.26 -12.51 -27.85
CA GLN A 304 -1.46 -13.35 -28.76
C GLN A 304 0.00 -13.50 -28.30
N THR A 305 0.57 -12.47 -27.65
CA THR A 305 1.97 -12.44 -27.19
C THR A 305 2.14 -12.79 -25.71
N VAL A 306 1.04 -12.99 -24.97
CA VAL A 306 0.99 -13.06 -23.50
C VAL A 306 2.03 -13.98 -22.85
N ASN A 307 2.32 -15.15 -23.43
CA ASN A 307 3.31 -16.08 -22.88
C ASN A 307 4.75 -15.56 -23.00
N GLN A 308 5.07 -14.88 -24.10
CA GLN A 308 6.40 -14.29 -24.32
C GLN A 308 6.61 -13.10 -23.40
N ASP A 309 5.57 -12.27 -23.26
CA ASP A 309 5.58 -11.10 -22.37
C ASP A 309 5.73 -11.54 -20.90
N GLU A 310 5.03 -12.59 -20.48
CA GLU A 310 5.15 -13.13 -19.12
C GLU A 310 6.53 -13.74 -18.86
N LEU A 311 7.09 -14.50 -19.80
CA LEU A 311 8.44 -15.04 -19.65
C LEU A 311 9.48 -13.92 -19.51
N TYR A 312 9.36 -12.87 -20.32
CA TYR A 312 10.20 -11.68 -20.21
C TYR A 312 10.03 -10.99 -18.85
N TYR A 313 8.78 -10.81 -18.40
CA TYR A 313 8.44 -10.23 -17.11
C TYR A 313 9.06 -11.01 -15.94
N LEU A 314 8.83 -12.33 -15.85
CA LEU A 314 9.32 -13.16 -14.76
C LEU A 314 10.85 -13.20 -14.68
N ARG A 315 11.55 -13.22 -15.82
CA ARG A 315 13.02 -13.12 -15.89
C ARG A 315 13.52 -11.77 -15.41
N THR A 316 12.83 -10.70 -15.77
CA THR A 316 13.16 -9.34 -15.33
C THR A 316 12.94 -9.20 -13.83
N MET A 317 11.81 -9.68 -13.31
CA MET A 317 11.51 -9.69 -11.88
C MET A 317 12.55 -10.49 -11.09
N ARG A 318 13.02 -11.63 -11.61
CA ARG A 318 14.13 -12.36 -10.97
C ARG A 318 15.36 -11.49 -10.81
N ARG A 319 15.80 -10.81 -11.87
CA ARG A 319 16.98 -9.92 -11.83
C ARG A 319 16.80 -8.78 -10.82
N ILE A 320 15.60 -8.20 -10.75
CA ILE A 320 15.27 -7.16 -9.77
C ILE A 320 15.35 -7.73 -8.34
N LEU A 321 14.76 -8.90 -8.09
CA LEU A 321 14.78 -9.56 -6.78
C LEU A 321 16.21 -9.89 -6.31
N GLU A 322 17.05 -10.43 -7.20
CA GLU A 322 18.46 -10.70 -6.93
C GLU A 322 19.22 -9.41 -6.59
N ALA A 323 18.99 -8.34 -7.37
CA ALA A 323 19.62 -7.06 -7.16
C ALA A 323 19.23 -6.41 -5.82
N CYS A 324 18.03 -6.65 -5.28
CA CYS A 324 17.57 -6.07 -4.00
C CYS A 324 18.45 -6.42 -2.78
N SER A 325 19.33 -7.42 -2.89
CA SER A 325 20.29 -7.76 -1.84
C SER A 325 21.58 -6.94 -1.90
N GLU A 326 21.84 -6.23 -3.01
CA GLU A 326 23.01 -5.39 -3.19
C GLU A 326 22.81 -3.99 -2.59
N PRO A 327 23.88 -3.35 -2.08
CA PRO A 327 23.82 -1.96 -1.66
C PRO A 327 23.32 -1.04 -2.78
N TYR A 328 22.49 -0.05 -2.42
CA TYR A 328 21.84 0.87 -3.38
C TYR A 328 22.81 1.48 -4.41
N PHE A 329 24.01 1.87 -4.01
CA PHE A 329 25.01 2.47 -4.90
C PHE A 329 25.52 1.53 -6.01
N ARG A 330 25.32 0.21 -5.89
CA ARG A 330 25.65 -0.78 -6.93
C ARG A 330 24.50 -1.05 -7.89
N LEU A 331 23.26 -0.79 -7.46
CA LEU A 331 22.05 -1.02 -8.28
C LEU A 331 22.05 -0.18 -9.56
N VAL A 332 22.55 1.06 -9.48
CA VAL A 332 22.61 2.00 -10.62
C VAL A 332 23.44 1.44 -11.78
N ALA A 333 24.42 0.58 -11.51
CA ALA A 333 25.25 -0.03 -12.54
C ALA A 333 24.60 -1.27 -13.21
N LEU A 334 23.57 -1.86 -12.60
CA LEU A 334 22.92 -3.09 -13.08
C LEU A 334 21.82 -2.85 -14.12
N PHE A 335 21.34 -1.60 -14.22
CA PHE A 335 20.30 -1.17 -15.15
C PHE A 335 20.78 0.07 -15.92
N PRO A 336 21.77 -0.06 -16.82
CA PRO A 336 22.14 1.04 -17.71
C PRO A 336 20.93 1.39 -18.61
N GLU A 337 20.66 2.69 -18.74
CA GLU A 337 19.57 3.26 -19.56
C GLU A 337 19.56 2.75 -21.01
#